data_AF-A0A1G0SMY9-F1
#
_entry.id   AF-A0A1G0SMY9-F1
#
_cell.length_a   1.000
_cell.length_b   1.000
_cell.length_c   1.000
_cell.angle_alpha   90.00
_cell.angle_beta   90.00
_cell.angle_gamma   90.00
#
_symmetry.space_group_name_H-M   'P 1'
#
loop_
_entity.id
_entity.type
_entity.pdbx_description
1 polymer ?
#
loop_
_entity_poly.entity_id
_entity_poly.type
_entity_poly.pdbx_seq_one_letter_code
_entity_poly.pdbx_strand_id
1 'polypeptide(L)'
;MGMWLFLFTELLLFGGMFFLYSVYRFMNAEEFHVAAKELNTLIGCFNTAILLTSSLTMALSITAIQKDNKRLSILFQVITISLALGFMVNKYFEWTTKFDHGIYPGSDTLLAKEPGEILFFGLYYVMTGLHGLHVVIGAVLIGVMTRFTIKGVITKDSFVKLEAAGLYWHLVDIIWIFLFPLFYLIT
;
A
#
# COMPACT_ATOMS: atom_id res chain seq x y z
N MET A 1 -13.95 15.13 11.17
CA MET A 1 -13.49 16.16 10.21
C MET A 1 -11.99 16.08 9.94
N GLY A 2 -11.10 16.12 10.95
CA GLY A 2 -9.64 16.08 10.73
C GLY A 2 -9.14 14.88 9.92
N MET A 3 -9.64 13.67 10.21
CA MET A 3 -9.28 12.45 9.46
C MET A 3 -9.62 12.57 7.96
N TRP A 4 -10.83 13.02 7.63
CA TRP A 4 -11.27 13.16 6.24
C TRP A 4 -10.47 14.19 5.44
N LEU A 5 -10.08 15.31 6.08
CA LEU A 5 -9.19 16.29 5.46
C LEU A 5 -7.81 15.71 5.17
N PHE A 6 -7.26 14.94 6.10
CA PHE A 6 -6.00 14.22 5.89
C PHE A 6 -6.10 13.18 4.75
N LEU A 7 -7.18 12.40 4.69
CA LEU A 7 -7.38 11.45 3.58
C LEU A 7 -7.44 12.18 2.23
N PHE A 8 -8.07 13.35 2.20
CA PHE A 8 -8.15 14.15 0.98
C PHE A 8 -6.78 14.66 0.54
N THR A 9 -5.91 15.10 1.46
CA THR A 9 -4.55 15.51 1.11
C THR A 9 -3.72 14.37 0.56
N GLU A 10 -3.85 13.16 1.13
CA GLU A 10 -3.18 11.97 0.60
C GLU A 10 -3.70 11.57 -0.79
N LEU A 11 -5.02 11.66 -1.01
CA LEU A 11 -5.59 11.44 -2.34
C LEU A 11 -5.05 12.42 -3.38
N LEU A 12 -4.84 13.68 -3.02
CA LEU A 12 -4.24 14.67 -3.92
C LEU A 12 -2.76 14.38 -4.19
N LEU A 13 -2.00 13.97 -3.16
CA LEU A 13 -0.59 13.58 -3.28
C LEU A 13 -0.41 12.42 -4.28
N PHE A 14 -1.13 11.32 -4.06
CA PHE A 14 -1.08 10.17 -4.97
C PHE A 14 -1.74 10.45 -6.32
N GLY A 15 -2.82 11.24 -6.36
CA GLY A 15 -3.48 11.68 -7.58
C GLY A 15 -2.54 12.45 -8.51
N GLY A 16 -1.74 13.36 -7.96
CA GLY A 16 -0.71 14.09 -8.73
C GLY A 16 0.35 13.16 -9.33
N MET A 17 0.81 12.17 -8.56
CA MET A 17 1.77 11.16 -9.06
C MET A 17 1.15 10.25 -10.12
N PHE A 18 -0.12 9.83 -9.98
CA PHE A 18 -0.82 9.04 -10.99
C PHE A 18 -0.97 9.82 -12.30
N PHE A 19 -1.29 11.10 -12.21
CA PHE A 19 -1.34 11.98 -13.38
C PHE A 19 0.02 12.08 -14.06
N LEU A 20 1.08 12.30 -13.29
CA LEU A 20 2.45 12.36 -13.80
C LEU A 20 2.86 11.05 -14.51
N TYR A 21 2.59 9.90 -13.88
CA TYR A 21 2.82 8.58 -14.47
C TYR A 21 2.08 8.41 -15.81
N SER A 22 0.81 8.83 -15.86
CA SER A 22 -0.02 8.70 -17.06
C SER A 22 0.52 9.52 -18.23
N VAL A 23 0.99 10.74 -17.97
CA VAL A 23 1.61 11.61 -18.99
C VAL A 23 2.91 11.00 -19.50
N TYR A 24 3.81 10.57 -18.61
CA TYR A 24 5.09 9.97 -19.05
C TYR A 24 4.90 8.64 -19.76
N ARG A 25 3.93 7.82 -19.35
CA ARG A 25 3.54 6.57 -20.04
C ARG A 25 3.02 6.82 -21.45
N PHE A 26 2.28 7.91 -21.65
CA PHE A 26 1.78 8.29 -22.98
C PHE A 26 2.91 8.76 -23.89
N MET A 27 3.89 9.49 -23.34
CA MET A 27 5.05 10.00 -24.10
C MET A 27 6.09 8.91 -24.43
N ASN A 28 6.29 7.93 -23.55
CA ASN A 28 7.35 6.91 -23.65
C ASN A 28 6.74 5.50 -23.66
N ALA A 29 5.82 5.29 -24.61
CA ALA A 29 4.89 4.17 -24.51
C ALA A 29 5.55 2.80 -24.70
N GLU A 30 6.57 2.72 -25.53
CA GLU A 30 7.30 1.49 -25.83
C GLU A 30 8.26 1.13 -24.69
N GLU A 31 9.01 2.11 -24.16
CA GLU A 31 9.95 1.85 -23.07
C GLU A 31 9.24 1.45 -21.77
N PHE A 32 8.09 2.03 -21.48
CA PHE A 32 7.27 1.62 -20.32
C PHE A 32 6.71 0.20 -20.47
N HIS A 33 6.39 -0.24 -21.70
CA HIS A 33 5.94 -1.61 -21.96
C HIS A 33 7.08 -2.61 -21.71
N VAL A 34 8.31 -2.27 -22.14
CA VAL A 34 9.51 -3.09 -21.90
C VAL A 34 9.80 -3.16 -20.40
N ALA A 35 9.80 -2.02 -19.69
CA ALA A 35 10.06 -1.97 -18.26
C ALA A 35 8.98 -2.67 -17.42
N ALA A 36 7.72 -2.66 -17.85
CA ALA A 36 6.64 -3.36 -17.13
C ALA A 36 6.81 -4.89 -17.17
N LYS A 37 7.40 -5.46 -18.23
CA LYS A 37 7.68 -6.92 -18.32
C LYS A 37 8.72 -7.41 -17.32
N GLU A 38 9.54 -6.52 -16.82
CA GLU A 38 10.52 -6.82 -15.77
C GLU A 38 9.86 -7.06 -14.40
N LEU A 39 8.58 -6.71 -14.24
CA LEU A 39 7.83 -6.90 -13.00
C LEU A 39 7.09 -8.24 -13.00
N ASN A 40 7.10 -8.91 -11.85
CA ASN A 40 6.42 -10.19 -11.69
C ASN A 40 4.94 -9.99 -11.32
N THR A 41 4.06 -10.22 -12.28
CA THR A 41 2.60 -10.07 -12.13
C THR A 41 2.00 -11.01 -11.09
N LEU A 42 2.55 -12.21 -10.91
CA LEU A 42 2.06 -13.18 -9.92
C LEU A 42 2.34 -12.70 -8.50
N ILE A 43 3.53 -12.16 -8.23
CA ILE A 43 3.88 -11.58 -6.93
C ILE A 43 2.99 -10.36 -6.65
N GLY A 44 2.78 -9.51 -7.65
CA GLY A 44 1.86 -8.37 -7.54
C GLY A 44 0.42 -8.81 -7.24
N CYS A 45 -0.09 -9.84 -7.90
CA CYS A 45 -1.44 -10.38 -7.68
C CYS A 45 -1.60 -10.94 -6.26
N PHE A 46 -0.61 -11.69 -5.77
CA PHE A 46 -0.60 -12.21 -4.41
C PHE A 46 -0.61 -11.09 -3.36
N ASN A 47 0.19 -10.04 -3.59
CA ASN A 47 0.21 -8.86 -2.72
C ASN A 47 -1.13 -8.12 -2.69
N THR A 48 -1.80 -8.00 -3.83
CA THR A 48 -3.14 -7.40 -3.91
C THR A 48 -4.16 -8.26 -3.15
N ALA A 49 -4.13 -9.58 -3.27
CA ALA A 49 -5.01 -10.47 -2.51
C ALA A 49 -4.79 -10.36 -1.00
N ILE A 50 -3.53 -10.24 -0.55
CA ILE A 50 -3.18 -10.00 0.86
C ILE A 50 -3.80 -8.69 1.35
N LEU A 51 -3.62 -7.58 0.63
CA LEU A 51 -4.10 -6.27 1.07
C LEU A 51 -5.63 -6.17 1.08
N LEU A 52 -6.31 -6.70 0.07
CA LEU A 52 -7.78 -6.77 0.05
C LEU A 52 -8.32 -7.59 1.21
N THR A 53 -7.68 -8.73 1.52
CA THR A 53 -8.05 -9.55 2.68
C THR A 53 -7.80 -8.80 3.99
N SER A 54 -6.69 -8.09 4.09
CA SER A 54 -6.34 -7.25 5.25
C SER A 54 -7.33 -6.11 5.46
N SER A 55 -7.82 -5.52 4.37
CA SER A 55 -8.83 -4.47 4.38
C SER A 55 -10.17 -5.02 4.88
N LEU A 56 -10.58 -6.19 4.38
CA LEU A 56 -11.76 -6.90 4.87
C LEU A 56 -11.66 -7.21 6.37
N THR A 57 -10.53 -7.74 6.84
CA THR A 57 -10.36 -8.05 8.28
C THR A 57 -10.44 -6.78 9.13
N MET A 58 -9.91 -5.66 8.66
CA MET A 58 -10.05 -4.37 9.36
C MET A 58 -11.52 -3.94 9.51
N ALA A 59 -12.31 -4.04 8.44
CA ALA A 59 -13.75 -3.75 8.49
C ALA A 59 -14.50 -4.69 9.47
N LEU A 60 -14.20 -5.99 9.43
CA LEU A 60 -14.76 -6.98 10.35
C LEU A 60 -14.39 -6.69 11.81
N SER A 61 -13.20 -6.12 12.07
CA SER A 61 -12.77 -5.73 13.41
C SER A 61 -13.65 -4.62 14.00
N ILE A 62 -14.10 -3.68 13.18
CA ILE A 62 -14.99 -2.57 13.57
C ILE A 62 -16.40 -3.11 13.82
N THR A 63 -16.91 -3.98 12.93
CA THR A 63 -18.21 -4.63 13.16
C THR A 63 -18.20 -5.48 14.42
N ALA A 64 -17.10 -6.18 14.72
CA ALA A 64 -16.97 -6.98 15.94
C ALA A 64 -17.03 -6.11 17.21
N ILE A 65 -16.38 -4.95 17.23
CA ILE A 65 -16.43 -4.05 18.40
C ILE A 65 -17.81 -3.41 18.57
N GLN A 66 -18.50 -3.08 17.47
CA GLN A 66 -19.89 -2.58 17.51
C GLN A 66 -20.88 -3.62 18.06
N LYS A 67 -20.61 -4.92 17.83
CA LYS A 67 -21.35 -6.05 18.41
C LYS A 67 -20.87 -6.44 19.83
N ASP A 68 -20.07 -5.59 20.47
CA ASP A 68 -19.46 -5.82 21.80
C ASP A 68 -18.55 -7.07 21.88
N ASN A 69 -18.14 -7.62 20.73
CA ASN A 69 -17.24 -8.76 20.68
C ASN A 69 -15.78 -8.30 20.58
N LYS A 70 -15.26 -7.88 21.73
CA LYS A 70 -13.89 -7.40 21.89
C LYS A 70 -12.82 -8.40 21.42
N ARG A 71 -12.97 -9.68 21.78
CA ARG A 71 -11.98 -10.72 21.44
C ARG A 71 -11.85 -10.89 19.93
N LEU A 72 -12.99 -10.92 19.23
CA LEU A 72 -13.03 -11.04 17.79
C LEU A 72 -12.47 -9.78 17.10
N SER A 73 -12.72 -8.58 17.64
CA SER A 73 -12.13 -7.35 17.13
C SER A 73 -10.61 -7.37 17.22
N ILE A 74 -10.04 -7.80 18.36
CA ILE A 74 -8.59 -7.92 18.55
C ILE A 74 -7.99 -8.93 17.58
N LEU A 75 -8.63 -10.10 17.42
CA LEU A 75 -8.17 -11.13 16.48
C LEU A 75 -8.06 -10.57 15.06
N PHE A 76 -9.11 -9.89 14.59
CA PHE A 76 -9.10 -9.31 13.25
C PHE A 76 -8.05 -8.21 13.07
N GLN A 77 -7.81 -7.36 14.07
CA GLN A 77 -6.75 -6.35 14.00
C GLN A 77 -5.35 -6.99 13.92
N VAL A 78 -5.11 -8.06 14.67
CA VAL A 78 -3.84 -8.81 14.61
C VAL A 78 -3.65 -9.49 13.25
N ILE A 79 -4.73 -10.05 12.67
CA ILE A 79 -4.70 -10.62 11.32
C ILE A 79 -4.36 -9.53 10.29
N THR A 80 -5.00 -8.36 10.37
CA THR A 80 -4.72 -7.21 9.51
C THR A 80 -3.23 -6.83 9.56
N ILE A 81 -2.65 -6.68 10.75
CA ILE A 81 -1.22 -6.35 10.91
C ILE A 81 -0.33 -7.47 10.34
N SER A 82 -0.69 -8.74 10.55
CA SER A 82 0.09 -9.87 10.06
C SER A 82 0.12 -9.93 8.53
N LEU A 83 -1.02 -9.66 7.89
CA LEU A 83 -1.14 -9.57 6.44
C LEU A 83 -0.34 -8.37 5.89
N ALA A 84 -0.42 -7.21 6.55
CA ALA A 84 0.40 -6.05 6.21
C ALA A 84 1.90 -6.34 6.22
N LEU A 85 2.38 -7.05 7.25
CA LEU A 85 3.79 -7.45 7.33
C LEU A 85 4.16 -8.43 6.22
N GLY A 86 3.27 -9.38 5.88
CA GLY A 86 3.45 -10.28 4.75
C GLY A 86 3.62 -9.53 3.42
N PHE A 87 2.80 -8.50 3.18
CA PHE A 87 2.95 -7.61 2.03
C PHE A 87 4.32 -6.91 2.01
N MET A 88 4.74 -6.34 3.15
CA MET A 88 6.03 -5.65 3.24
C MET A 88 7.22 -6.59 3.02
N VAL A 89 7.15 -7.83 3.52
CA VAL A 89 8.20 -8.85 3.32
C VAL A 89 8.30 -9.24 1.85
N ASN A 90 7.18 -9.49 1.18
CA ASN A 90 7.18 -9.77 -0.26
C ASN A 90 7.79 -8.62 -1.06
N LYS A 91 7.45 -7.38 -0.70
CA LYS A 91 8.03 -6.19 -1.33
C LYS A 91 9.51 -6.02 -1.09
N TYR A 92 9.98 -6.32 0.11
CA TYR A 92 11.41 -6.32 0.40
C TYR A 92 12.19 -7.29 -0.48
N PHE A 93 11.67 -8.51 -0.70
CA PHE A 93 12.30 -9.48 -1.60
C PHE A 93 12.29 -9.04 -3.07
N GLU A 94 11.18 -8.46 -3.54
CA GLU A 94 11.07 -7.95 -4.90
C GLU A 94 12.10 -6.82 -5.16
N TRP A 95 12.22 -5.89 -4.22
CA TRP A 95 13.20 -4.82 -4.29
C TRP A 95 14.63 -5.34 -4.22
N THR A 96 14.94 -6.23 -3.27
CA THR A 96 16.30 -6.78 -3.12
C THR A 96 16.73 -7.48 -4.41
N THR A 97 15.83 -8.26 -5.03
CA THR A 97 16.09 -8.90 -6.32
C THR A 97 16.39 -7.88 -7.42
N LYS A 98 15.73 -6.71 -7.43
CA LYS A 98 16.02 -5.65 -8.41
C LYS A 98 17.34 -4.90 -8.12
N PHE A 99 17.68 -4.72 -6.85
CA PHE A 99 18.97 -4.18 -6.44
C PHE A 99 20.13 -5.11 -6.84
N ASP A 100 19.96 -6.42 -6.71
CA ASP A 100 20.95 -7.43 -7.12
C ASP A 100 21.18 -7.42 -8.64
N HIS A 101 20.14 -7.13 -9.43
CA HIS A 101 20.25 -6.89 -10.87
C HIS A 101 20.78 -5.49 -11.24
N GLY A 102 21.17 -4.68 -10.25
CA GLY A 102 21.68 -3.32 -10.46
C GLY A 102 20.61 -2.31 -10.86
N ILE A 103 19.31 -2.61 -10.72
CA ILE A 103 18.24 -1.69 -11.12
C ILE A 103 17.78 -0.91 -9.87
N TYR A 104 18.59 0.06 -9.43
CA TYR A 104 18.25 0.95 -8.31
C TYR A 104 18.40 2.43 -8.71
N PRO A 105 17.69 3.37 -8.04
CA PRO A 105 17.80 4.79 -8.35
C PRO A 105 19.26 5.28 -8.25
N GLY A 106 19.81 5.78 -9.35
CA GLY A 106 21.20 6.26 -9.43
C GLY A 106 22.26 5.21 -9.76
N SER A 107 21.87 3.98 -10.10
CA SER A 107 22.80 2.95 -10.60
C SER A 107 23.25 3.21 -12.04
N ASP A 108 24.50 2.87 -12.36
CA ASP A 108 25.05 2.99 -13.73
C ASP A 108 24.28 2.13 -14.73
N THR A 109 23.80 0.97 -14.29
CA THR A 109 22.97 0.02 -15.07
C THR A 109 21.58 0.54 -15.38
N LEU A 110 20.96 1.31 -14.47
CA LEU A 110 19.70 1.99 -14.78
C LEU A 110 19.95 3.20 -15.68
N LEU A 111 21.00 4.00 -15.39
CA LEU A 111 21.35 5.19 -16.19
C LEU A 111 21.81 4.85 -17.62
N ALA A 112 22.23 3.61 -17.87
CA ALA A 112 22.55 3.09 -19.20
C ALA A 112 21.32 2.63 -20.00
N LYS A 113 20.12 2.60 -19.41
CA LYS A 113 18.87 2.26 -20.12
C LYS A 113 18.28 3.47 -20.83
N GLU A 114 17.29 3.22 -21.68
CA GLU A 114 16.54 4.28 -22.35
C GLU A 114 15.88 5.24 -21.36
N PRO A 115 15.76 6.55 -21.68
CA PRO A 115 15.20 7.55 -20.79
C PRO A 115 13.81 7.18 -20.24
N GLY A 116 12.98 6.52 -21.07
CA GLY A 116 11.65 6.04 -20.67
C GLY A 116 11.68 4.94 -19.60
N GLU A 117 12.64 4.01 -19.67
CA GLU A 117 12.81 2.96 -18.65
C GLU A 117 13.31 3.55 -17.32
N ILE A 118 14.23 4.52 -17.37
CA ILE A 118 14.72 5.24 -16.19
C ILE A 118 13.57 5.93 -15.47
N LEU A 119 12.71 6.62 -16.23
CA LEU A 119 11.51 7.28 -15.69
C LEU A 119 10.53 6.29 -15.08
N PHE A 120 10.28 5.14 -15.74
CA PHE A 120 9.41 4.10 -15.21
C PHE A 120 9.89 3.59 -13.85
N PHE A 121 11.15 3.17 -13.74
CA PHE A 121 11.68 2.66 -12.48
C PHE A 121 11.78 3.76 -11.40
N GLY A 122 12.10 5.00 -11.78
CA GLY A 122 12.07 6.14 -10.86
C GLY A 122 10.69 6.36 -10.25
N LEU A 123 9.65 6.42 -11.09
CA LEU A 123 8.27 6.55 -10.63
C LEU A 123 7.81 5.31 -9.83
N TYR A 124 8.19 4.11 -10.26
CA TYR A 124 7.92 2.87 -9.54
C TYR A 124 8.47 2.93 -8.11
N TYR A 125 9.75 3.27 -7.92
CA TYR A 125 10.36 3.31 -6.59
C TYR A 125 9.77 4.41 -5.69
N VAL A 126 9.52 5.60 -6.24
CA VAL A 126 8.92 6.70 -5.47
C VAL A 126 7.49 6.36 -5.05
N MET A 127 6.65 5.91 -5.98
CA MET A 127 5.24 5.65 -5.70
C MET A 127 5.05 4.41 -4.81
N THR A 128 5.75 3.31 -5.09
CA THR A 128 5.66 2.10 -4.27
C THR A 128 6.36 2.27 -2.92
N GLY A 129 7.44 3.06 -2.84
CA GLY A 129 8.13 3.34 -1.58
C GLY A 129 7.34 4.26 -0.67
N LEU A 130 6.74 5.33 -1.22
CA LEU A 130 5.84 6.18 -0.45
C LEU A 130 4.62 5.38 0.03
N HIS A 131 4.06 4.51 -0.82
CA HIS A 131 2.99 3.61 -0.41
C HIS A 131 3.44 2.64 0.69
N GLY A 132 4.62 2.02 0.57
CA GLY A 132 5.19 1.15 1.60
C GLY A 132 5.35 1.86 2.95
N LEU A 133 5.78 3.13 2.94
CA LEU A 133 5.83 3.97 4.14
C LEU A 133 4.44 4.12 4.78
N HIS A 134 3.39 4.37 3.98
CA HIS A 134 2.01 4.47 4.46
C HIS A 134 1.50 3.15 5.05
N VAL A 135 1.84 2.01 4.44
CA VAL A 135 1.51 0.68 4.98
C VAL A 135 2.15 0.50 6.37
N VAL A 136 3.42 0.87 6.53
CA VAL A 136 4.11 0.77 7.83
C VAL A 136 3.46 1.68 8.87
N ILE A 137 3.18 2.94 8.53
CA ILE A 137 2.50 3.89 9.44
C ILE A 137 1.12 3.35 9.81
N GLY A 138 0.36 2.83 8.85
CA GLY A 138 -0.95 2.22 9.09
C GLY A 138 -0.88 1.02 10.01
N ALA A 139 0.09 0.13 9.82
CA ALA A 139 0.28 -1.05 10.66
C ALA A 139 0.61 -0.65 12.11
N VAL A 140 1.44 0.39 12.31
CA VAL A 140 1.73 0.96 13.62
C VAL A 140 0.48 1.55 14.26
N LEU A 141 -0.32 2.33 13.51
CA LEU A 141 -1.58 2.91 14.00
C LEU A 141 -2.56 1.82 14.44
N ILE A 142 -2.75 0.76 13.64
CA ILE A 142 -3.61 -0.38 14.00
C ILE A 142 -3.05 -1.12 15.22
N GLY A 143 -1.73 -1.25 15.34
CA GLY A 143 -1.08 -1.82 16.53
C GLY A 143 -1.37 -1.02 17.80
N VAL A 144 -1.33 0.31 17.72
CA VAL A 144 -1.72 1.20 18.83
C VAL A 144 -3.20 1.04 19.15
N MET A 145 -4.08 0.97 18.14
CA MET A 145 -5.50 0.74 18.34
C MET A 145 -5.76 -0.63 18.97
N THR A 146 -5.03 -1.67 18.58
CA THR A 146 -5.11 -3.00 19.18
C THR A 146 -4.80 -2.95 20.67
N ARG A 147 -3.75 -2.22 21.06
CA ARG A 147 -3.41 -2.01 22.47
C ARG A 147 -4.52 -1.27 23.22
N PHE A 148 -5.14 -0.25 22.61
CA PHE A 148 -6.25 0.49 23.21
C PHE A 148 -7.52 -0.35 23.34
N THR A 149 -7.80 -1.22 22.36
CA THR A 149 -8.86 -2.22 22.46
C THR A 149 -8.56 -3.17 23.60
N ILE A 150 -7.36 -3.76 23.69
CA ILE A 150 -6.98 -4.65 24.81
C ILE A 150 -7.19 -3.98 26.18
N LYS A 151 -6.73 -2.73 26.35
CA LYS A 151 -6.90 -1.95 27.58
C LYS A 151 -8.34 -1.52 27.89
N GLY A 152 -9.29 -1.76 26.98
CA GLY A 152 -10.70 -1.37 27.15
C GLY A 152 -10.96 0.12 26.97
N VAL A 153 -10.02 0.85 26.35
CA VAL A 153 -10.20 2.28 25.99
C VAL A 153 -11.12 2.41 24.78
N ILE A 154 -11.07 1.44 23.87
CA ILE A 154 -11.99 1.34 22.72
C ILE A 154 -13.10 0.37 23.13
N THR A 155 -14.30 0.92 23.23
CA THR A 155 -15.54 0.20 23.56
C THR A 155 -16.55 0.38 22.44
N LYS A 156 -17.69 -0.32 22.55
CA LYS A 156 -18.83 -0.18 21.63
C LYS A 156 -19.30 1.28 21.46
N ASP A 157 -19.19 2.10 22.49
CA ASP A 157 -19.64 3.50 22.44
C ASP A 157 -18.53 4.48 22.00
N SER A 158 -17.29 4.00 21.88
CA SER A 158 -16.10 4.82 21.61
C SER A 158 -15.21 4.27 20.49
N PHE A 159 -15.80 3.57 19.52
CA PHE A 159 -15.08 2.95 18.40
C PHE A 159 -14.57 3.92 17.34
N VAL A 160 -14.91 5.21 17.42
CA VAL A 160 -14.53 6.25 16.43
C VAL A 160 -13.02 6.30 16.18
N LYS A 161 -12.19 6.03 17.20
CA LYS A 161 -10.72 5.98 17.04
C LYS A 161 -10.28 4.80 16.15
N LEU A 162 -10.90 3.64 16.34
CA LEU A 162 -10.66 2.44 15.54
C LEU A 162 -11.14 2.65 14.10
N GLU A 163 -12.31 3.28 13.95
CA GLU A 163 -12.87 3.63 12.64
C GLU A 163 -11.96 4.60 11.86
N ALA A 164 -11.44 5.64 12.52
CA ALA A 164 -10.50 6.57 11.88
C ALA A 164 -9.22 5.86 11.41
N ALA A 165 -8.67 4.95 12.21
CA ALA A 165 -7.53 4.11 11.81
C ALA A 165 -7.90 3.15 10.66
N GLY A 166 -9.12 2.60 10.67
CA GLY A 166 -9.64 1.78 9.59
C GLY A 166 -9.77 2.55 8.28
N LEU A 167 -10.30 3.77 8.31
CA LEU A 167 -10.40 4.64 7.13
C LEU A 167 -9.03 4.95 6.52
N TYR A 168 -8.01 5.18 7.35
CA TYR A 168 -6.63 5.30 6.88
C TYR A 168 -6.18 4.02 6.14
N TRP A 169 -6.40 2.86 6.76
CA TRP A 169 -6.00 1.58 6.19
C TRP A 169 -6.68 1.29 4.84
N HIS A 170 -7.98 1.55 4.76
CA HIS A 170 -8.75 1.39 3.53
C HIS A 170 -8.27 2.33 2.42
N LEU A 171 -7.88 3.57 2.75
CA LEU A 171 -7.30 4.47 1.76
C LEU A 171 -5.98 3.92 1.21
N VAL A 172 -5.10 3.42 2.08
CA VAL A 172 -3.82 2.82 1.67
C VAL A 172 -4.09 1.65 0.72
N ASP A 173 -5.02 0.77 1.06
CA ASP A 173 -5.44 -0.36 0.19
C ASP A 173 -5.97 0.13 -1.17
N ILE A 174 -6.84 1.15 -1.20
CA ILE A 174 -7.35 1.75 -2.45
C ILE A 174 -6.21 2.27 -3.34
N ILE A 175 -5.22 2.94 -2.77
CA ILE A 175 -4.05 3.42 -3.52
C ILE A 175 -3.32 2.24 -4.18
N TRP A 176 -3.17 1.10 -3.48
CA TRP A 176 -2.55 -0.09 -4.03
C TRP A 176 -3.35 -0.70 -5.18
N ILE A 177 -4.68 -0.73 -5.06
CA ILE A 177 -5.60 -1.22 -6.11
C ILE A 177 -5.38 -0.45 -7.43
N PHE A 178 -5.00 0.83 -7.39
CA PHE A 178 -4.64 1.60 -8.58
C PHE A 178 -3.18 1.39 -9.02
N LEU A 179 -2.24 1.31 -8.07
CA LEU A 179 -0.82 1.09 -8.38
C LEU A 179 -0.58 -0.25 -9.08
N PHE A 180 -1.22 -1.32 -8.61
CA PHE A 180 -0.98 -2.66 -9.13
C PHE A 180 -1.28 -2.78 -10.64
N PRO A 181 -2.47 -2.41 -11.14
CA PRO A 181 -2.74 -2.44 -12.57
C PRO A 181 -1.82 -1.53 -13.37
N LEU A 182 -1.56 -0.31 -12.89
CA LEU A 182 -0.72 0.67 -13.60
C LEU A 182 0.70 0.17 -13.87
N PHE A 183 1.30 -0.55 -12.92
CA PHE A 183 2.68 -1.04 -13.05
C PHE A 183 2.79 -2.50 -13.53
N TYR A 184 1.84 -3.37 -13.17
CA TYR A 184 1.97 -4.83 -13.41
C TYR A 184 1.06 -5.34 -14.53
N LEU A 185 -0.14 -4.78 -14.73
CA LEU A 185 -1.10 -5.32 -15.71
C LEU A 185 -1.11 -4.56 -17.02
N ILE A 186 -0.90 -3.24 -16.97
CA ILE A 186 -0.86 -2.39 -18.15
C ILE A 186 0.57 -2.44 -18.71
N THR A 187 0.89 -3.57 -19.36
CA THR A 187 2.01 -3.65 -20.29
C THR A 187 1.58 -3.00 -21.58
#